data_AF-A0A2E2KLF3-F1
#
_entry.id   AF-A0A2E2KLF3-F1
#
_cell.length_a   1.000
_cell.length_b   1.000
_cell.length_c   1.000
_cell.angle_alpha   90.00
_cell.angle_beta   90.00
_cell.angle_gamma   90.00
#
_symmetry.space_group_name_H-M   'P 1'
#
loop_
_entity.id
_entity.type
_entity.pdbx_description
1 polymer ?
#
loop_
_entity_poly.entity_id
_entity_poly.type
_entity_poly.pdbx_seq_one_letter_code
_entity_poly.pdbx_strand_id
1 'polypeptide(L)'
;MSLVNKKQLAELFPWSEKSFTAFQKDPSFPIEEKGGRGRENIYDTEKVFAWLLRREMGKSSESPKDRLDRLRGDKEEIVIAKEIEQLVPSEETEKLLAGIATTIRSTMLSGNRSLKADLDSLYDVQIDVGVLNEHSRNILTALSKINKQSECSS
;
A
#
# COMPACT_ATOMS: atom_id res chain seq x y z
N MET A 1 -28.62 0.02 28.61
CA MET A 1 -29.49 -1.16 28.69
C MET A 1 -30.94 -0.75 28.94
N SER A 2 -31.73 -0.67 27.86
CA SER A 2 -33.17 -0.40 27.92
C SER A 2 -33.91 -1.71 27.60
N LEU A 3 -34.65 -2.24 28.57
CA LEU A 3 -35.53 -3.39 28.38
C LEU A 3 -36.89 -2.89 27.91
N VAL A 4 -37.31 -3.32 26.74
CA VAL A 4 -38.52 -2.83 26.08
C VAL A 4 -39.41 -3.97 25.61
N ASN A 5 -40.71 -3.70 25.52
CA ASN A 5 -41.63 -4.63 24.85
C ASN A 5 -41.54 -4.48 23.32
N LYS A 6 -42.22 -5.37 22.59
CA LYS A 6 -42.18 -5.38 21.12
C LYS A 6 -42.71 -4.10 20.48
N LYS A 7 -43.72 -3.46 21.09
CA LYS A 7 -44.33 -2.23 20.58
C LYS A 7 -43.35 -1.07 20.69
N GLN A 8 -42.77 -0.88 21.88
CA GLN A 8 -41.72 0.09 22.14
C GLN A 8 -40.48 -0.16 21.28
N LEU A 9 -40.11 -1.43 21.05
CA LEU A 9 -39.03 -1.78 20.13
C LEU A 9 -39.32 -1.32 18.69
N ALA A 10 -40.57 -1.44 18.23
CA ALA A 10 -40.99 -0.97 16.91
C ALA A 10 -41.09 0.56 16.80
N GLU A 11 -41.25 1.27 17.92
CA GLU A 11 -41.19 2.73 17.96
C GLU A 11 -39.75 3.26 17.94
N LEU A 12 -38.81 2.53 18.54
CA LEU A 12 -37.39 2.90 18.62
C LEU A 12 -36.62 2.66 17.32
N PHE A 13 -37.08 1.72 16.49
CA PHE A 13 -36.42 1.34 15.25
C PHE A 13 -37.31 1.63 14.04
N PRO A 14 -36.74 1.84 12.84
CA PRO A 14 -37.51 2.15 11.63
C PRO A 14 -38.35 0.97 11.09
N TRP A 15 -38.53 -0.11 11.86
CA TRP A 15 -39.22 -1.32 11.44
C TRP A 15 -40.51 -1.54 12.23
N SER A 16 -41.54 -2.00 11.53
CA SER A 16 -42.83 -2.33 12.13
C SER A 16 -42.78 -3.56 13.05
N GLU A 17 -43.76 -3.69 13.95
CA GLU A 17 -43.96 -4.90 14.76
C GLU A 17 -44.05 -6.19 13.91
N LYS A 18 -44.62 -6.09 12.71
CA LYS A 18 -44.70 -7.20 11.74
C LYS A 18 -43.31 -7.64 11.28
N SER A 19 -42.40 -6.69 11.05
CA SER A 19 -41.00 -6.96 10.71
C SER A 19 -40.29 -7.68 11.86
N PHE A 20 -40.46 -7.22 13.10
CA PHE A 20 -39.90 -7.90 14.27
C PHE A 20 -40.51 -9.30 14.49
N THR A 21 -41.78 -9.50 14.13
CA THR A 21 -42.40 -10.84 14.12
C THR A 21 -41.72 -11.77 13.12
N ALA A 22 -41.32 -11.25 11.96
CA ALA A 22 -40.55 -12.02 10.99
C ALA A 22 -39.14 -12.31 11.49
N PHE A 23 -38.48 -11.35 12.15
CA PHE A 23 -37.14 -11.53 12.71
C PHE A 23 -37.11 -12.55 13.85
N GLN A 24 -38.15 -12.61 14.67
CA GLN A 24 -38.32 -13.62 15.73
C GLN A 24 -38.34 -15.07 15.23
N LYS A 25 -38.59 -15.30 13.93
CA LYS A 25 -38.50 -16.64 13.33
C LYS A 25 -37.05 -17.11 13.18
N ASP A 26 -36.10 -16.19 13.16
CA ASP A 26 -34.68 -16.52 13.14
C ASP A 26 -34.25 -17.03 14.53
N PRO A 27 -33.69 -18.26 14.63
CA PRO A 27 -33.23 -18.81 15.90
C PRO A 27 -32.18 -17.95 16.62
N SER A 28 -31.46 -17.11 15.88
CA SER A 28 -30.41 -16.24 16.40
C SER A 28 -30.91 -14.88 16.89
N PHE A 29 -32.21 -14.57 16.73
CA PHE A 29 -32.77 -13.30 17.14
C PHE A 29 -32.79 -13.17 18.67
N PRO A 30 -32.23 -12.09 19.25
CA PRO A 30 -32.10 -11.95 20.69
C PRO A 30 -33.45 -11.62 21.35
N ILE A 31 -33.89 -12.49 22.25
CA ILE A 31 -35.08 -12.31 23.10
C ILE A 31 -34.61 -12.47 24.55
N GLU A 32 -34.78 -11.45 25.38
CA GLU A 32 -34.29 -11.46 26.76
C GLU A 32 -35.20 -12.29 27.67
N GLU A 33 -36.50 -12.05 27.59
CA GLU A 33 -37.52 -12.85 28.27
C GLU A 33 -38.60 -13.27 27.27
N LYS A 34 -38.81 -14.58 27.14
CA LYS A 34 -39.89 -15.13 26.34
C LYS A 34 -41.18 -15.12 27.17
N GLY A 35 -42.12 -14.27 26.78
CA GLY A 35 -43.45 -14.22 27.36
C GLY A 35 -44.22 -15.52 27.07
N GLY A 36 -44.78 -16.12 28.12
CA GLY A 36 -45.70 -17.25 28.02
C GLY A 36 -47.13 -16.83 27.70
N ARG A 37 -48.11 -17.72 27.94
CA ARG A 37 -49.54 -17.41 27.75
C ARG A 37 -49.93 -16.17 28.55
N GLY A 38 -50.25 -15.09 27.85
CA GLY A 38 -50.69 -13.81 28.43
C GLY A 38 -49.58 -12.82 28.80
N ARG A 39 -48.30 -13.11 28.52
CA ARG A 39 -47.19 -12.17 28.76
C ARG A 39 -46.50 -11.79 27.45
N GLU A 40 -46.10 -10.52 27.33
CA GLU A 40 -45.33 -10.03 26.18
C GLU A 40 -43.84 -10.41 26.31
N ASN A 41 -43.14 -10.49 25.17
CA ASN A 41 -41.70 -10.70 25.15
C ASN A 41 -40.96 -9.41 25.50
N ILE A 42 -39.83 -9.54 26.20
CA ILE A 42 -38.95 -8.43 26.56
C ILE A 42 -37.66 -8.51 25.73
N TYR A 43 -37.22 -7.36 25.25
CA TYR A 43 -36.05 -7.20 24.39
C TYR A 43 -35.06 -6.23 25.01
N ASP A 44 -33.78 -6.57 24.93
CA ASP A 44 -32.69 -5.62 25.13
C ASP A 44 -32.38 -4.92 23.80
N THR A 45 -32.58 -3.60 23.78
CA THR A 45 -32.36 -2.77 22.58
C THR A 45 -30.95 -2.89 22.01
N GLU A 46 -29.92 -3.04 22.88
CA GLU A 46 -28.53 -3.12 22.44
C GLU A 46 -28.25 -4.44 21.72
N LYS A 47 -28.77 -5.56 22.26
CA LYS A 47 -28.63 -6.88 21.65
C LYS A 47 -29.35 -6.96 20.31
N VAL A 48 -30.58 -6.42 20.24
CA VAL A 48 -31.36 -6.36 18.99
C VAL A 48 -30.63 -5.52 17.93
N PHE A 49 -30.09 -4.36 18.31
CA PHE A 49 -29.30 -3.52 17.39
C PHE A 49 -28.06 -4.24 16.87
N ALA A 50 -27.28 -4.89 17.75
CA ALA A 50 -26.09 -5.63 17.35
C ALA A 50 -26.42 -6.80 16.40
N TRP A 51 -27.55 -7.47 16.61
CA TRP A 51 -28.02 -8.53 15.71
C TRP A 51 -28.43 -7.97 14.34
N LEU A 52 -29.16 -6.86 14.31
CA LEU A 52 -29.55 -6.19 13.06
C LEU A 52 -28.32 -5.74 12.25
N LEU A 53 -27.34 -5.15 12.92
CA LEU A 53 -26.06 -4.77 12.33
C LEU A 53 -25.35 -5.98 11.72
N ARG A 54 -25.26 -7.09 12.46
CA ARG A 54 -24.62 -8.33 11.99
C ARG A 54 -25.35 -8.93 10.79
N ARG A 55 -26.68 -8.91 10.80
CA ARG A 55 -27.50 -9.40 9.70
C ARG A 55 -27.30 -8.59 8.42
N GLU A 56 -27.11 -7.29 8.53
CA GLU A 56 -26.82 -6.44 7.37
C GLU A 56 -25.36 -6.59 6.91
N MET A 57 -24.40 -6.64 7.84
CA MET A 57 -22.99 -6.92 7.55
C MET A 57 -22.75 -8.32 6.99
N GLY A 58 -23.58 -9.31 7.33
CA GLY A 58 -23.51 -10.67 6.79
C GLY A 58 -23.79 -10.75 5.29
N LYS A 59 -24.37 -9.71 4.69
CA LYS A 59 -24.48 -9.54 3.23
C LYS A 59 -23.27 -8.83 2.61
N SER A 60 -22.35 -8.30 3.43
CA SER A 60 -21.27 -7.41 3.03
C SER A 60 -19.87 -7.98 3.34
N SER A 61 -19.75 -9.22 3.79
CA SER A 61 -18.44 -9.89 3.90
C SER A 61 -18.01 -10.36 2.52
N GLU A 62 -16.90 -9.81 2.02
CA GLU A 62 -16.23 -10.27 0.80
C GLU A 62 -16.11 -11.81 0.82
N SER A 63 -16.66 -12.47 -0.20
CA SER A 63 -16.55 -13.92 -0.32
C SER A 63 -15.08 -14.30 -0.59
N PRO A 64 -14.61 -15.50 -0.19
CA PRO A 64 -13.32 -16.01 -0.64
C PRO A 64 -13.14 -15.96 -2.17
N LYS A 65 -14.23 -16.08 -2.93
CA LYS A 65 -14.23 -15.94 -4.38
C LYS A 65 -13.99 -14.50 -4.83
N ASP A 66 -14.71 -13.54 -4.24
CA ASP A 66 -14.54 -12.11 -4.56
C ASP A 66 -13.12 -11.65 -4.26
N ARG A 67 -12.58 -12.10 -3.12
CA ARG A 67 -11.18 -11.84 -2.73
C ARG A 67 -10.18 -12.42 -3.73
N LEU A 68 -10.45 -13.63 -4.24
CA LEU A 68 -9.58 -14.28 -5.21
C LEU A 68 -9.66 -13.60 -6.58
N ASP A 69 -10.84 -13.15 -6.99
CA ASP A 69 -11.04 -12.42 -8.24
C ASP A 69 -10.35 -11.04 -8.17
N ARG A 70 -10.39 -10.35 -7.03
CA ARG A 70 -9.61 -9.12 -6.80
C ARG A 70 -8.11 -9.34 -6.95
N LEU A 71 -7.56 -10.35 -6.26
CA LEU A 71 -6.13 -10.68 -6.36
C LEU A 71 -5.68 -11.07 -7.77
N ARG A 72 -6.58 -11.68 -8.57
CA ARG A 72 -6.33 -11.96 -9.98
C ARG A 72 -6.27 -10.67 -10.79
N GLY A 73 -7.21 -9.75 -10.58
CA GLY A 73 -7.20 -8.42 -11.19
C GLY A 73 -5.91 -7.67 -10.88
N ASP A 74 -5.52 -7.57 -9.61
CA ASP A 74 -4.30 -6.91 -9.17
C ASP A 74 -3.05 -7.50 -9.87
N LYS A 75 -3.00 -8.82 -10.01
CA LYS A 75 -1.89 -9.50 -10.68
C LYS A 75 -1.86 -9.17 -12.18
N GLU A 76 -3.01 -9.13 -12.83
CA GLU A 76 -3.13 -8.82 -14.26
C GLU A 76 -2.74 -7.38 -14.55
N GLU A 77 -3.13 -6.43 -13.70
CA GLU A 77 -2.69 -5.03 -13.78
C GLU A 77 -1.17 -4.89 -13.69
N ILE A 78 -0.52 -5.60 -12.76
CA ILE A 78 0.95 -5.59 -12.64
C ILE A 78 1.62 -6.16 -13.89
N VAL A 79 1.04 -7.20 -14.50
CA VAL A 79 1.58 -7.80 -15.73
C VAL A 79 1.46 -6.82 -16.88
N ILE A 80 0.28 -6.22 -17.08
CA ILE A 80 0.06 -5.21 -18.13
C ILE A 80 1.02 -4.04 -17.94
N ALA A 81 1.19 -3.54 -16.71
CA ALA A 81 2.10 -2.44 -16.39
C ALA A 81 3.57 -2.75 -16.73
N LYS A 82 4.00 -4.02 -16.59
CA LYS A 82 5.33 -4.47 -17.05
C LYS A 82 5.42 -4.53 -18.57
N GLU A 83 4.40 -5.05 -19.24
CA GLU A 83 4.37 -5.19 -20.70
C GLU A 83 4.40 -3.83 -21.42
N ILE A 84 3.76 -2.81 -20.85
CA ILE A 84 3.81 -1.42 -21.37
C ILE A 84 5.02 -0.63 -20.85
N GLU A 85 6.00 -1.30 -20.26
CA GLU A 85 7.26 -0.73 -19.74
C GLU A 85 7.07 0.38 -18.68
N GLN A 86 5.91 0.44 -18.02
CA GLN A 86 5.65 1.37 -16.93
C GLN A 86 6.19 0.88 -15.58
N LEU A 87 6.49 -0.42 -15.47
CA LEU A 87 7.08 -1.02 -14.27
C LEU A 87 8.32 -1.85 -14.65
N VAL A 88 9.48 -1.48 -14.13
CA VAL A 88 10.74 -2.22 -14.31
C VAL A 88 11.12 -2.91 -12.99
N PRO A 89 11.59 -4.17 -13.03
CA PRO A 89 12.12 -4.83 -11.84
C PRO A 89 13.24 -4.02 -11.18
N SER A 90 13.24 -3.99 -9.84
CA SER A 90 14.27 -3.27 -9.09
C SER A 90 15.68 -3.83 -9.33
N GLU A 91 15.81 -5.15 -9.48
CA GLU A 91 17.09 -5.81 -9.76
C GLU A 91 17.68 -5.40 -11.12
N GLU A 92 16.83 -5.25 -12.14
CA GLU A 92 17.27 -4.80 -13.47
C GLU A 92 17.71 -3.32 -13.42
N THR A 93 16.94 -2.50 -12.70
CA THR A 93 17.26 -1.08 -12.48
C THR A 93 18.60 -0.93 -11.75
N GLU A 94 18.84 -1.72 -10.71
CA GLU A 94 20.08 -1.70 -9.94
C GLU A 94 21.29 -2.09 -10.81
N LYS A 95 21.16 -3.17 -11.60
CA LYS A 95 22.22 -3.59 -12.54
C LYS A 95 22.54 -2.52 -13.56
N LEU A 96 21.52 -1.89 -14.15
CA LEU A 96 21.71 -0.81 -15.12
C LEU A 96 22.43 0.38 -14.49
N LEU A 97 21.98 0.84 -13.33
CA LEU A 97 22.58 1.98 -12.62
C LEU A 97 24.02 1.69 -12.18
N ALA A 98 24.30 0.49 -11.69
CA ALA A 98 25.65 0.06 -11.34
C ALA A 98 26.59 0.05 -12.57
N GLY A 99 26.08 -0.40 -13.71
CA GLY A 99 26.78 -0.35 -15.00
C GLY A 99 27.10 1.09 -15.42
N ILE A 100 26.10 1.98 -15.36
CA ILE A 100 26.27 3.41 -15.67
C ILE A 100 27.33 4.05 -14.76
N ALA A 101 27.25 3.84 -13.44
CA ALA A 101 28.21 4.39 -12.49
C ALA A 101 29.64 3.91 -12.76
N THR A 102 29.80 2.63 -13.13
CA THR A 102 31.10 2.06 -13.49
C THR A 102 31.67 2.68 -14.76
N THR A 103 30.83 2.85 -15.79
CA THR A 103 31.21 3.50 -17.06
C THR A 103 31.60 4.96 -16.86
N ILE A 104 30.85 5.72 -16.06
CA ILE A 104 31.20 7.11 -15.74
C ILE A 104 32.58 7.18 -15.10
N ARG A 105 32.82 6.34 -14.08
CA ARG A 105 34.11 6.32 -13.37
C ARG A 105 35.27 5.95 -14.31
N SER A 106 35.10 4.92 -15.14
CA SER A 106 36.17 4.46 -16.02
C SER A 106 36.48 5.49 -17.11
N THR A 107 35.46 6.06 -17.76
CA THR A 107 35.61 7.09 -18.79
C THR A 107 36.23 8.37 -18.24
N MET A 108 35.84 8.81 -17.04
CA MET A 108 36.41 10.01 -16.45
C MET A 108 37.91 9.85 -16.15
N LEU A 109 38.30 8.71 -15.56
CA LEU A 109 39.71 8.46 -15.22
C LEU A 109 40.58 8.16 -16.45
N SER A 110 40.03 7.52 -17.49
CA SER A 110 40.76 7.31 -18.74
C SER A 110 40.90 8.61 -19.54
N GLY A 111 39.87 9.47 -19.53
CA GLY A 111 39.86 10.78 -20.17
C GLY A 111 40.99 11.70 -19.70
N ASN A 112 41.38 11.63 -18.43
CA ASN A 112 42.51 12.42 -17.89
C ASN A 112 43.84 12.15 -18.60
N ARG A 113 44.07 10.90 -19.05
CA ARG A 113 45.29 10.57 -19.80
C ARG A 113 45.27 11.19 -21.19
N SER A 114 44.12 11.13 -21.85
CA SER A 114 43.93 11.78 -23.16
C SER A 114 44.12 13.29 -23.04
N LEU A 115 43.48 13.90 -22.03
CA LEU A 115 43.58 15.33 -21.79
C LEU A 115 45.02 15.77 -21.53
N LYS A 116 45.81 15.01 -20.76
CA LYS A 116 47.23 15.29 -20.61
C LYS A 116 47.95 15.25 -21.96
N ALA A 117 47.76 14.20 -22.75
CA ALA A 117 48.44 14.05 -24.03
C ALA A 117 48.14 15.23 -24.97
N ASP A 118 46.88 15.68 -25.00
CA ASP A 118 46.45 16.84 -25.78
C ASP A 118 47.11 18.14 -25.27
N LEU A 119 47.18 18.34 -23.95
CA LEU A 119 47.80 19.52 -23.35
C LEU A 119 49.32 19.57 -23.52
N ASP A 120 50.00 18.43 -23.34
CA ASP A 120 51.43 18.29 -23.61
C ASP A 120 51.73 18.62 -25.09
N SER A 121 50.88 18.16 -26.01
CA SER A 121 51.06 18.38 -27.45
C SER A 121 50.78 19.82 -27.89
N LEU A 122 49.79 20.51 -27.28
CA LEU A 122 49.34 21.83 -27.74
C LEU A 122 50.09 22.98 -27.07
N TYR A 123 50.50 22.80 -25.81
CA TYR A 123 50.99 23.89 -24.98
C TYR A 123 52.36 23.61 -24.34
N ASP A 124 52.96 22.43 -24.58
CA ASP A 124 54.23 21.98 -23.99
C ASP A 124 54.24 22.08 -22.44
N VAL A 125 53.06 21.95 -21.82
CA VAL A 125 52.90 22.03 -20.37
C VAL A 125 53.00 20.63 -19.79
N GLN A 126 54.07 20.32 -19.06
CA GLN A 126 54.18 19.05 -18.34
C GLN A 126 53.24 19.02 -17.12
N ILE A 127 52.02 18.54 -17.33
CA ILE A 127 51.04 18.33 -16.26
C ILE A 127 51.20 16.93 -15.68
N ASP A 128 51.24 16.80 -14.35
CA ASP A 128 51.17 15.50 -13.69
C ASP A 128 49.73 14.93 -13.78
N VAL A 129 49.57 13.76 -14.42
CA VAL A 129 48.29 13.02 -14.48
C VAL A 129 47.76 12.71 -13.08
N GLY A 130 48.64 12.56 -12.09
CA GLY A 130 48.27 12.37 -10.69
C GLY A 130 47.32 13.44 -10.19
N VAL A 131 47.57 14.71 -10.54
CA VAL A 131 46.73 15.86 -10.15
C VAL A 131 45.34 15.76 -10.80
N LEU A 132 45.27 15.43 -12.09
CA LEU A 132 44.00 15.28 -12.82
C LEU A 132 43.16 14.12 -12.29
N ASN A 133 43.82 13.00 -11.98
CA ASN A 133 43.19 11.83 -11.37
C ASN A 133 42.66 12.13 -9.97
N GLU A 134 43.44 12.84 -9.16
CA GLU A 134 43.03 13.22 -7.81
C GLU A 134 41.83 14.16 -7.86
N HIS A 135 41.84 15.16 -8.73
CA HIS A 135 40.71 16.05 -8.94
C HIS A 135 39.44 15.28 -9.37
N SER A 136 39.58 14.35 -10.32
CA SER A 136 38.47 13.51 -10.78
C SER A 136 37.92 12.61 -9.67
N ARG A 137 38.80 12.04 -8.83
CA ARG A 137 38.40 11.24 -7.66
C ARG A 137 37.64 12.07 -6.63
N ASN A 138 38.03 13.32 -6.42
CA ASN A 138 37.32 14.23 -5.53
C ASN A 138 35.90 14.51 -6.04
N ILE A 139 35.72 14.75 -7.35
CA ILE A 139 34.39 14.91 -7.96
C ILE A 139 33.55 13.63 -7.80
N LEU A 140 34.10 12.45 -8.13
CA LEU A 140 33.39 11.18 -7.98
C LEU A 140 33.01 10.90 -6.52
N THR A 141 33.85 11.30 -5.57
CA THR A 141 33.58 11.20 -4.13
C THR A 141 32.49 12.19 -3.68
N ALA A 142 32.40 13.36 -4.29
CA ALA A 142 31.29 14.28 -4.04
C ALA A 142 29.97 13.72 -4.59
N LEU A 143 29.99 13.17 -5.81
CA LEU A 143 28.82 12.54 -6.44
C LEU A 143 28.29 11.36 -5.63
N SER A 144 29.18 10.53 -5.04
CA SER A 144 28.74 9.41 -4.20
C SER A 144 28.05 9.82 -2.90
N LYS A 145 28.22 11.09 -2.46
CA LYS A 145 27.57 11.62 -1.26
C LYS A 145 26.18 12.18 -1.50
N ILE A 146 25.79 12.45 -2.76
CA ILE A 146 24.50 13.06 -3.11
C ILE A 146 23.31 12.23 -2.57
N ASN A 147 23.44 10.90 -2.51
CA ASN A 147 22.38 10.04 -1.97
C ASN A 147 22.14 10.25 -0.46
N LYS A 148 23.19 10.53 0.31
CA LYS A 148 23.11 10.63 1.79
C LYS A 148 22.41 11.90 2.30
N GLN A 149 22.26 12.93 1.45
CA GLN A 149 21.60 14.18 1.85
C GLN A 149 20.09 14.17 1.64
N SER A 150 19.57 13.34 0.72
CA SER A 150 18.12 13.27 0.48
C SER A 150 17.37 12.52 1.60
N GLU A 151 18.02 11.58 2.28
CA GLU A 151 17.47 10.82 3.41
C GLU A 151 17.35 11.64 4.72
N CYS A 152 17.99 12.81 4.81
CA CYS A 152 17.87 13.72 5.98
C CYS A 152 16.77 14.79 5.83
N SER A 153 16.03 14.79 4.72
CA SER A 153 15.03 15.82 4.40
C SER A 153 13.59 15.31 4.30
N SER A 154 13.33 14.06 4.74
CA SER A 154 11.99 13.43 4.74
C SER A 154 11.54 13.05 6.15
#